data_AF-A0A357N4F9-F1
#
_entry.id   AF-A0A357N4F9-F1
#
_cell.length_a   1.000
_cell.length_b   1.000
_cell.length_c   1.000
_cell.angle_alpha   90.00
_cell.angle_beta   90.00
_cell.angle_gamma   90.00
#
_symmetry.space_group_name_H-M   'P 1'
#
loop_
_entity.id
_entity.type
_entity.pdbx_description
1 polymer ?
#
loop_
_entity_poly.entity_id
_entity_poly.type
_entity_poly.pdbx_seq_one_letter_code
_entity_poly.pdbx_strand_id
1 'polypeptide(L)' 'MPRTVFCQYEQRDAEGLDFVPYPGDLGQRVFNHIGKQAWAAWLAHQTMLIN' A
#
# COMPACT_ATOMS: atom_id res chain seq x y z
N MET A 1 9.36 6.75 -14.25
CA MET A 1 9.13 5.29 -14.17
C MET A 1 8.43 5.02 -12.84
N PRO A 2 7.34 4.22 -12.82
CA PRO A 2 6.71 3.84 -11.57
C PRO A 2 7.69 3.04 -10.71
N ARG A 3 7.68 3.30 -9.41
CA ARG A 3 8.46 2.52 -8.44
C ARG A 3 7.88 1.11 -8.36
N THR A 4 8.75 0.10 -8.35
CA THR A 4 8.34 -1.30 -8.13
C THR A 4 8.64 -1.69 -6.68
N VAL A 5 7.73 -2.41 -6.05
CA VAL A 5 7.91 -2.99 -4.72
C VAL A 5 7.46 -4.44 -4.73
N PHE A 6 8.13 -5.29 -3.95
CA PHE A 6 7.59 -6.61 -3.65
C PHE A 6 6.42 -6.45 -2.68
N CYS A 7 5.20 -6.63 -3.18
CA CYS A 7 3.99 -6.47 -2.37
C CYS A 7 3.78 -7.68 -1.47
N GLN A 8 3.88 -7.50 -0.15
CA GLN A 8 3.68 -8.58 0.82
C GLN A 8 2.24 -9.13 0.82
N TYR A 9 1.25 -8.32 0.47
CA TYR A 9 -0.14 -8.78 0.40
C TYR A 9 -0.39 -9.65 -0.85
N GLU A 10 0.12 -9.22 -2.00
CA GLU A 10 -0.08 -9.93 -3.28
C GLU A 10 0.98 -11.02 -3.56
N GLN A 11 2.05 -11.06 -2.77
CA GLN A 11 3.19 -11.98 -2.92
C GLN A 11 3.84 -11.92 -4.33
N ARG A 12 3.91 -10.72 -4.89
CA ARG A 12 4.50 -10.45 -6.22
C ARG A 12 5.02 -9.02 -6.32
N ASP A 13 5.84 -8.76 -7.33
CA ASP A 13 6.23 -7.40 -7.69
C ASP A 13 5.02 -6.62 -8.22
N ALA A 14 4.81 -5.43 -7.67
CA ALA A 14 3.71 -4.55 -8.01
C ALA A 14 4.19 -3.09 -8.09
N GLU A 15 3.38 -2.24 -8.71
CA GLU A 15 3.58 -0.79 -8.64
C GLU A 15 3.46 -0.34 -7.17
N GLY A 16 4.48 0.35 -6.67
CA GLY A 16 4.49 0.92 -5.34
C GLY A 16 3.63 2.17 -5.22
N LEU A 17 3.41 2.61 -3.98
CA LEU A 17 2.72 3.87 -3.72
C LEU A 17 3.54 5.08 -4.18
N ASP A 18 2.82 6.14 -4.58
CA ASP A 18 3.41 7.40 -5.04
C ASP A 18 3.98 8.23 -3.88
N PHE A 19 3.39 8.12 -2.70
CA PHE A 19 3.81 8.80 -1.47
C PHE A 19 3.53 7.94 -0.23
N VAL A 20 4.19 8.27 0.87
CA VAL A 20 3.98 7.62 2.16
C VAL A 20 2.58 7.96 2.69
N PRO A 21 1.72 6.98 3.00
CA PRO A 21 0.31 7.25 3.31
C PRO A 21 0.09 7.95 4.64
N TYR A 22 0.96 7.69 5.63
CA TYR A 22 0.87 8.27 6.98
C TYR A 22 2.28 8.61 7.50
N PRO A 23 2.44 9.57 8.42
CA PRO A 23 3.72 9.81 9.07
C PRO A 23 4.14 8.63 9.96
N GLY A 24 5.46 8.49 10.15
CA GLY A 24 6.06 7.51 11.05
C GLY A 24 6.33 6.14 10.42
N ASP A 25 6.84 5.23 11.25
CA ASP A 25 7.38 3.93 10.81
C ASP A 25 6.34 3.05 10.12
N LEU A 26 5.08 3.12 10.54
CA LEU A 26 4.00 2.34 9.93
C LEU A 26 3.76 2.77 8.48
N GLY A 27 3.67 4.07 8.22
CA GLY A 27 3.51 4.58 6.86
C GLY A 27 4.70 4.20 5.98
N GLN A 28 5.92 4.27 6.53
CA GLN A 28 7.13 3.85 5.81
C GLN A 28 7.10 2.36 5.47
N ARG A 29 6.64 1.49 6.38
CA ARG A 29 6.47 0.05 6.11
C ARG A 29 5.46 -0.21 5.00
N VAL A 30 4.30 0.45 5.05
CA VAL A 30 3.28 0.33 3.99
C VAL A 30 3.87 0.80 2.66
N PHE A 31 4.49 1.97 2.63
CA PHE A 31 5.14 2.49 1.44
C PHE A 31 6.21 1.54 0.89
N ASN A 32 6.97 0.86 1.74
CA ASN A 32 8.05 -0.04 1.34
C ASN A 32 7.59 -1.42 0.86
N HIS A 33 6.43 -1.90 1.31
CA HIS A 33 6.06 -3.31 1.18
C HIS A 33 4.65 -3.57 0.62
N ILE A 34 3.86 -2.53 0.33
CA ILE A 34 2.50 -2.66 -0.18
C ILE A 34 2.39 -1.98 -1.55
N GLY A 35 1.84 -2.71 -2.51
CA GLY A 35 1.56 -2.22 -3.85
C GLY A 35 0.31 -1.35 -3.89
N LYS A 36 0.20 -0.55 -4.95
CA LYS A 36 -0.87 0.41 -5.18
C LYS A 36 -2.25 -0.26 -5.28
N GLN A 37 -2.33 -1.43 -5.91
CA GLN A 37 -3.56 -2.21 -6.02
C GLN A 37 -4.01 -2.75 -4.65
N ALA A 38 -3.11 -3.41 -3.91
CA ALA A 38 -3.36 -3.85 -2.54
C ALA A 38 -3.81 -2.72 -1.60
N TRP A 39 -3.17 -1.55 -1.69
CA TRP A 39 -3.53 -0.39 -0.87
C TRP A 39 -4.93 0.14 -1.18
N ALA A 40 -5.30 0.21 -2.47
CA ALA A 40 -6.66 0.61 -2.86
C ALA A 40 -7.72 -0.36 -2.31
N ALA A 41 -7.45 -1.67 -2.34
CA ALA A 41 -8.34 -2.67 -1.75
C ALA A 41 -8.50 -2.50 -0.24
N TRP A 42 -7.39 -2.19 0.46
CA TRP A 42 -7.42 -1.88 1.89
C TRP A 42 -8.27 -0.64 2.21
N LEU A 43 -8.12 0.45 1.46
CA LEU A 43 -8.91 1.68 1.69
C LEU A 43 -10.42 1.45 1.49
N ALA A 44 -10.79 0.67 0.48
CA ALA A 44 -12.18 0.27 0.27
C ALA A 44 -12.72 -0.56 1.46
N HIS A 45 -11.94 -1.54 1.94
CA HIS A 45 -12.30 -2.33 3.10
C HIS A 45 -12.41 -1.48 4.38
N GLN A 46 -11.46 -0.58 4.62
CA GLN A 46 -11.49 0.35 5.75
C GLN A 46 -12.75 1.23 5.72
N THR A 47 -13.12 1.74 4.55
CA THR A 47 -14.33 2.57 4.39
C THR A 47 -15.59 1.78 4.74
N MET A 48 -15.67 0.50 4.35
CA MET A 48 -16.77 -0.39 4.72
C MET A 48 -16.86 -0.66 6.23
N LEU A 49 -15.73 -0.66 6.95
CA LEU A 49 -15.72 -0.87 8.41
C LEU A 49 -16.09 0.38 9.22
N ILE A 50 -15.86 1.58 8.67
CA ILE A 50 -16.14 2.85 9.35
C ILE A 50 -17.62 3.23 9.23
N ASN A 51 -18.23 2.94 8.07
CA ASN A 51 -19.65 3.22 7.79
C ASN A 51 -20.58 2.20 8.47
#